data_AF-B2J9J8-F1
#
_entry.id   AF-B2J9J8-F1
#
_cell.length_a   1.000
_cell.length_b   1.000
_cell.length_c   1.000
_cell.angle_alpha   90.00
_cell.angle_beta   90.00
_cell.angle_gamma   90.00
#
_symmetry.space_group_name_H-M   'P 1'
#
loop_
_entity.id
_entity.type
_entity.pdbx_description
1 polymer ?
#
loop_
_entity_poly.entity_id
_entity_poly.type
_entity_poly.pdbx_seq_one_letter_code
_entity_poly.pdbx_strand_id
1 'polypeptide(L)'
;MENQNEKLLAQLRDDLATEQEKYNARLAEIKVKEQAAMAEKVKRQQSQQRVTETSNLLIQKTIENANLDPRQYRSVYERTFNLYGQQKAQELFVSSVIGLLTHKHTGVESATARFGNGGLTWQAKSFNSPQELYKAVLSSLHGEDGGDFDPLGGHEWFDVILDSLFEDPTFLPAESVMPERFTKYVQGLVAVNQMSRTNPIGLPDADDLTVDDMIYLQSLLGDY
;
A
#
# COMPACT_ATOMS: atom_id res chain seq x y z
N MET A 1 -38.42 -47.66 55.20
CA MET A 1 -38.39 -46.79 54.00
C MET A 1 -37.25 -45.77 54.02
N GLU A 2 -36.71 -45.37 55.18
CA GLU A 2 -35.59 -44.41 55.28
C GLU A 2 -34.27 -44.87 54.61
N ASN A 3 -33.93 -46.16 54.71
CA ASN A 3 -32.68 -46.72 54.17
C ASN A 3 -32.55 -46.65 52.62
N GLN A 4 -33.67 -46.59 51.89
CA GLN A 4 -33.66 -46.45 50.43
C GLN A 4 -33.44 -45.00 49.98
N ASN A 5 -33.98 -44.03 50.73
CA ASN A 5 -33.78 -42.61 50.43
C ASN A 5 -32.33 -42.17 50.69
N GLU A 6 -31.69 -42.69 51.75
CA GLU A 6 -30.27 -42.39 52.03
C GLU A 6 -29.35 -42.95 50.94
N LYS A 7 -29.63 -44.17 50.44
CA LYS A 7 -28.89 -44.75 49.31
C LYS A 7 -29.07 -43.96 48.02
N LEU A 8 -30.30 -43.51 47.73
CA LEU A 8 -30.58 -42.69 46.55
C LEU A 8 -29.88 -41.32 46.62
N LEU A 9 -29.84 -40.69 47.80
CA LEU A 9 -29.13 -39.43 48.02
C LEU A 9 -27.62 -39.57 47.91
N ALA A 10 -27.04 -40.68 48.39
CA ALA A 10 -25.63 -40.97 48.21
C ALA A 10 -25.28 -41.15 46.72
N GLN A 11 -26.11 -41.91 46.00
CA GLN A 11 -25.92 -42.15 44.56
C GLN A 11 -26.05 -40.86 43.74
N LEU A 12 -27.03 -40.01 44.04
CA LEU A 12 -27.17 -38.70 43.39
C LEU A 12 -25.99 -37.75 43.65
N ARG A 13 -25.35 -37.82 44.83
CA ARG A 13 -24.15 -37.02 45.14
C ARG A 13 -22.95 -37.50 44.34
N ASP A 14 -22.76 -38.82 44.24
CA ASP A 14 -21.67 -39.41 43.47
C ASP A 14 -21.85 -39.15 41.97
N ASP A 15 -23.07 -39.25 41.45
CA ASP A 15 -23.40 -38.92 40.06
C ASP A 15 -23.17 -37.43 39.77
N LEU A 16 -23.56 -36.53 40.68
CA LEU A 16 -23.33 -35.09 40.54
C LEU A 16 -21.84 -34.74 40.59
N ALA A 17 -21.07 -35.36 41.49
CA ALA A 17 -19.62 -35.17 41.58
C ALA A 17 -18.93 -35.65 40.29
N THR A 18 -19.36 -36.79 39.75
CA THR A 18 -18.86 -37.34 38.49
C THR A 18 -19.17 -36.43 37.30
N GLU A 19 -20.38 -35.88 37.21
CA GLU A 19 -20.75 -34.93 36.15
C GLU A 19 -20.02 -33.59 36.28
N GLN A 20 -19.80 -33.10 37.51
CA GLN A 20 -18.98 -31.91 37.76
C GLN A 20 -17.52 -32.13 37.33
N GLU A 21 -16.94 -33.30 37.60
CA GLU A 21 -15.59 -33.65 37.18
C GLU A 21 -15.48 -33.71 35.64
N LYS A 22 -16.44 -34.38 34.97
CA LYS A 22 -16.50 -34.40 33.50
C LYS A 22 -16.66 -33.01 32.90
N TYR A 23 -17.50 -32.16 33.51
CA TYR A 23 -17.69 -30.78 33.05
C TYR A 23 -16.40 -29.95 33.19
N ASN A 24 -15.71 -30.06 34.33
CA ASN A 24 -14.44 -29.38 34.55
C ASN A 24 -13.34 -29.88 33.60
N ALA A 25 -13.29 -31.18 33.32
CA ALA A 25 -12.37 -31.75 32.32
C ALA A 25 -12.66 -31.20 30.91
N ARG A 26 -13.93 -31.14 30.49
CA ARG A 26 -14.32 -30.53 29.20
C ARG A 26 -13.96 -29.05 29.13
N LEU A 27 -14.17 -28.29 30.20
CA LEU A 27 -13.76 -26.88 30.26
C LEU A 27 -12.24 -26.71 30.14
N ALA A 28 -11.46 -27.59 30.78
CA ALA A 28 -10.00 -27.58 30.65
C ALA A 28 -9.57 -27.88 29.20
N GLU A 29 -10.18 -28.87 28.55
CA GLU A 29 -9.93 -29.20 27.14
C GLU A 29 -10.26 -28.03 26.20
N ILE A 30 -11.39 -27.35 26.41
CA ILE A 30 -11.79 -26.19 25.61
C ILE A 30 -10.76 -25.06 25.78
N LYS A 31 -10.35 -24.75 27.01
CA LYS A 31 -9.33 -23.72 27.28
C LYS A 31 -8.00 -24.04 26.61
N VAL A 32 -7.55 -25.30 26.64
CA VAL A 32 -6.32 -25.72 25.96
C VAL A 32 -6.44 -25.56 24.45
N LYS A 33 -7.59 -25.93 23.85
CA LYS A 33 -7.85 -25.76 22.41
C LYS A 33 -7.89 -24.29 22.01
N GLU A 34 -8.54 -23.44 22.80
CA GLU A 34 -8.60 -22.00 22.56
C GLU A 34 -7.21 -21.35 22.65
N GLN A 35 -6.41 -21.73 23.65
CA GLN A 35 -5.03 -21.25 23.79
C GLN A 35 -4.15 -21.70 22.61
N ALA A 36 -4.27 -22.96 22.18
CA ALA A 36 -3.55 -23.48 21.02
C ALA A 36 -3.95 -22.75 19.73
N ALA A 37 -5.26 -22.53 19.50
CA ALA A 37 -5.76 -21.81 18.34
C ALA A 37 -5.30 -20.35 18.33
N MET A 38 -5.29 -19.68 19.49
CA MET A 38 -4.77 -18.32 19.62
C MET A 38 -3.26 -18.27 19.34
N ALA A 39 -2.48 -19.22 19.87
CA ALA A 39 -1.04 -19.31 19.62
C ALA A 39 -0.74 -19.54 18.13
N GLU A 40 -1.51 -20.39 17.45
CA GLU A 40 -1.36 -20.63 16.01
C GLU A 40 -1.71 -19.38 15.19
N LYS A 41 -2.78 -18.67 15.55
CA LYS A 41 -3.16 -17.40 14.92
C LYS A 41 -2.04 -16.35 15.04
N VAL A 42 -1.48 -16.19 16.23
CA VAL A 42 -0.36 -15.27 16.47
C VAL A 42 0.87 -15.67 15.66
N LYS A 43 1.23 -16.96 15.64
CA LYS A 43 2.36 -17.46 14.86
C LYS A 43 2.16 -17.24 13.36
N ARG A 44 0.93 -17.43 12.85
CA ARG A 44 0.57 -17.18 11.45
C ARG A 44 0.74 -15.71 11.09
N GLN A 45 0.27 -14.79 11.95
CA GLN A 45 0.44 -13.35 11.75
C GLN A 45 1.92 -12.95 11.73
N GLN A 46 2.72 -13.42 12.69
CA GLN A 46 4.16 -13.15 12.73
C GLN A 46 4.89 -13.68 11.49
N SER A 47 4.53 -14.89 11.05
CA SER A 47 5.07 -15.48 9.82
C SER A 47 4.72 -14.63 8.61
N GLN A 48 3.46 -14.18 8.49
CA GLN A 48 3.01 -13.31 7.41
C GLN A 48 3.76 -11.98 7.39
N GLN A 49 3.96 -11.36 8.54
CA GLN A 49 4.71 -10.11 8.68
C GLN A 49 6.16 -10.26 8.19
N ARG A 50 6.87 -11.28 8.69
CA ARG A 50 8.27 -11.54 8.30
C ARG A 50 8.43 -11.81 6.81
N VAL A 51 7.51 -12.59 6.23
CA VAL A 51 7.52 -12.86 4.79
C VAL A 51 7.35 -11.56 4.01
N THR A 52 6.42 -10.70 4.42
CA THR A 52 6.19 -9.42 3.73
C THR A 52 7.37 -8.45 3.88
N GLU A 53 7.97 -8.35 5.07
CA GLU A 53 9.19 -7.57 5.27
C GLU A 53 10.34 -8.06 4.37
N THR A 54 10.52 -9.38 4.29
CA THR A 54 11.51 -10.01 3.42
C THR A 54 11.20 -9.74 1.95
N SER A 55 9.93 -9.81 1.56
CA SER A 55 9.48 -9.51 0.20
C SER A 55 9.71 -8.04 -0.17
N ASN A 56 9.50 -7.10 0.75
CA ASN A 56 9.77 -5.68 0.51
C ASN A 56 11.27 -5.42 0.28
N LEU A 57 12.14 -6.07 1.07
CA LEU A 57 13.58 -6.03 0.86
C LEU A 57 13.98 -6.66 -0.48
N LEU A 58 13.30 -7.74 -0.89
CA LEU A 58 13.52 -8.36 -2.19
C LEU A 58 13.18 -7.41 -3.33
N ILE A 59 12.06 -6.68 -3.25
CA ILE A 59 11.69 -5.66 -4.24
C ILE A 59 12.79 -4.60 -4.37
N GLN A 60 13.27 -4.05 -3.25
CA GLN A 60 14.37 -3.09 -3.26
C GLN A 60 15.62 -3.66 -3.94
N LYS A 61 15.99 -4.90 -3.62
CA LYS A 61 17.13 -5.58 -4.26
C LYS A 61 16.92 -5.85 -5.75
N THR A 62 15.70 -6.15 -6.19
CA THR A 62 15.42 -6.32 -7.62
C THR A 62 15.50 -5.00 -8.38
N ILE A 63 15.09 -3.88 -7.75
CA ILE A 63 15.26 -2.53 -8.31
C ILE A 63 16.74 -2.18 -8.42
N GLU A 64 17.53 -2.39 -7.37
CA GLU A 64 18.99 -2.17 -7.38
C GLU A 64 19.73 -2.98 -8.46
N ASN A 65 19.18 -4.14 -8.85
CA ASN A 65 19.74 -5.00 -9.90
C ASN A 65 19.08 -4.79 -11.27
N ALA A 66 18.22 -3.78 -11.42
CA ALA A 66 17.46 -3.49 -12.64
C ALA A 66 16.70 -4.71 -13.22
N ASN A 67 16.17 -5.56 -12.35
CA ASN A 67 15.50 -6.81 -12.73
C ASN A 67 14.17 -7.01 -11.98
N LEU A 68 13.41 -5.91 -11.85
CA LEU A 68 12.10 -5.94 -11.23
C LEU A 68 11.09 -6.63 -12.15
N ASP A 69 10.45 -7.70 -11.66
CA ASP A 69 9.31 -8.33 -12.33
C ASP A 69 8.01 -7.67 -11.85
N PRO A 70 7.20 -7.05 -12.74
CA PRO A 70 5.95 -6.40 -12.38
C PRO A 70 4.95 -7.33 -11.66
N ARG A 71 4.95 -8.63 -11.98
CA ARG A 71 4.07 -9.62 -11.34
C ARG A 71 4.47 -9.86 -9.89
N GLN A 72 5.78 -9.93 -9.63
CA GLN A 72 6.32 -10.05 -8.28
C GLN A 72 6.00 -8.79 -7.47
N TYR A 73 6.25 -7.62 -8.06
CA TYR A 73 5.93 -6.34 -7.43
C TYR A 73 4.45 -6.26 -7.03
N ARG A 74 3.53 -6.55 -7.96
CA ARG A 74 2.09 -6.53 -7.68
C ARG A 74 1.70 -7.46 -6.53
N SER A 75 2.23 -8.69 -6.51
CA SER A 75 1.96 -9.65 -5.44
C SER A 75 2.43 -9.14 -4.07
N VAL A 76 3.60 -8.50 -4.02
CA VAL A 76 4.13 -7.92 -2.78
C VAL A 76 3.33 -6.69 -2.36
N TYR A 77 2.94 -5.84 -3.30
CA TYR A 77 2.10 -4.68 -3.06
C TYR A 77 0.74 -5.08 -2.46
N GLU A 78 0.01 -6.00 -3.10
CA GLU A 78 -1.31 -6.47 -2.64
C GLU A 78 -1.21 -7.10 -1.25
N ARG A 79 -0.15 -7.89 -1.02
CA ARG A 79 0.10 -8.48 0.30
C ARG A 79 0.38 -7.42 1.36
N THR A 80 1.15 -6.39 1.02
CA THR A 80 1.43 -5.25 1.91
C THR A 80 0.16 -4.49 2.24
N PHE A 81 -0.68 -4.21 1.24
CA PHE A 81 -1.98 -3.57 1.42
C PHE A 81 -2.88 -4.37 2.37
N ASN A 82 -2.99 -5.69 2.15
CA ASN A 82 -3.87 -6.54 2.96
C ASN A 82 -3.41 -6.70 4.42
N LEU A 83 -2.10 -6.63 4.69
CA LEU A 83 -1.55 -6.85 6.04
C LEU A 83 -1.36 -5.56 6.84
N TYR A 84 -0.95 -4.48 6.17
CA TYR A 84 -0.56 -3.23 6.82
C TYR A 84 -1.44 -2.04 6.44
N GLY A 85 -2.34 -2.20 5.47
CA GLY A 85 -3.25 -1.17 4.99
C GLY A 85 -2.69 -0.30 3.88
N GLN A 86 -3.52 0.63 3.42
CA GLN A 86 -3.26 1.51 2.28
C GLN A 86 -1.98 2.34 2.43
N GLN A 87 -1.76 2.94 3.59
CA GLN A 87 -0.62 3.82 3.83
C GLN A 87 0.71 3.10 3.59
N LYS A 88 0.89 1.89 4.13
CA LYS A 88 2.13 1.12 3.93
C LYS A 88 2.29 0.63 2.49
N ALA A 89 1.19 0.36 1.80
CA ALA A 89 1.25 0.03 0.39
C ALA A 89 1.68 1.25 -0.46
N GLN A 90 1.15 2.44 -0.16
CA GLN A 90 1.57 3.70 -0.79
C GLN A 90 3.04 4.02 -0.52
N GLU A 91 3.53 3.82 0.71
CA GLU A 91 4.95 3.98 1.03
C GLU A 91 5.84 3.03 0.21
N LEU A 92 5.49 1.74 0.12
CA LEU A 92 6.20 0.78 -0.72
C LEU A 92 6.21 1.21 -2.19
N PHE A 93 5.07 1.70 -2.68
CA PHE A 93 4.92 2.17 -4.04
C PHE A 93 5.79 3.39 -4.36
N VAL A 94 5.68 4.45 -3.57
CA VAL A 94 6.49 5.66 -3.75
C VAL A 94 7.98 5.34 -3.61
N SER A 95 8.36 4.49 -2.65
CA SER A 95 9.75 4.06 -2.47
C SER A 95 10.29 3.32 -3.70
N SER A 96 9.45 2.51 -4.34
CA SER A 96 9.83 1.75 -5.54
C SER A 96 9.96 2.65 -6.76
N VAL A 97 9.05 3.61 -6.93
CA VAL A 97 9.14 4.66 -7.95
C VAL A 97 10.43 5.46 -7.79
N ILE A 98 10.71 5.95 -6.57
CA ILE A 98 11.96 6.68 -6.29
C ILE A 98 13.16 5.80 -6.64
N GLY A 99 13.19 4.54 -6.19
CA GLY A 99 14.29 3.62 -6.49
C GLY A 99 14.53 3.40 -8.00
N LEU A 100 13.47 3.35 -8.80
CA LEU A 100 13.56 3.25 -10.26
C LEU A 100 14.10 4.53 -10.91
N LEU A 101 13.68 5.70 -10.42
CA LEU A 101 14.10 7.00 -10.93
C LEU A 101 15.52 7.38 -10.50
N THR A 102 15.92 7.03 -9.28
CA THR A 102 17.26 7.31 -8.74
C THR A 102 18.27 6.19 -9.00
N HIS A 103 17.90 5.18 -9.80
CA HIS A 103 18.77 4.03 -10.04
C HIS A 103 20.10 4.46 -10.67
N LYS A 104 21.22 3.96 -10.15
CA LYS A 104 22.56 4.41 -10.55
C LYS A 104 22.86 4.27 -12.04
N HIS A 105 22.30 3.26 -12.70
CA HIS A 105 22.62 2.92 -14.09
C HIS A 105 21.49 3.19 -15.08
N THR A 106 20.26 3.30 -14.57
CA THR A 106 19.06 3.38 -15.41
C THR A 106 18.09 4.42 -14.91
N GLY A 107 18.53 5.26 -13.97
CA GLY A 107 17.73 6.35 -13.41
C GLY A 107 17.37 7.37 -14.47
N VAL A 108 16.48 8.28 -14.08
CA VAL A 108 16.03 9.33 -14.98
C VAL A 108 17.11 10.42 -15.09
N GLU A 109 17.34 10.86 -16.31
CA GLU A 109 18.24 11.95 -16.65
C GLU A 109 17.45 13.04 -17.37
N SER A 110 17.84 14.30 -17.18
CA SER A 110 17.32 15.42 -17.96
C SER A 110 18.34 15.85 -19.00
N ALA A 111 17.95 15.82 -20.26
CA ALA A 111 18.72 16.31 -21.40
C ALA A 111 18.68 17.86 -21.53
N THR A 112 17.85 18.53 -20.72
CA THR A 112 17.69 19.98 -20.74
C THR A 112 17.82 20.56 -19.33
N ALA A 113 17.85 21.90 -19.21
CA ALA A 113 17.89 22.57 -17.92
C ALA A 113 16.57 22.45 -17.12
N ARG A 114 15.47 22.00 -17.76
CA ARG A 114 14.15 21.85 -17.14
C ARG A 114 13.46 20.61 -17.69
N PHE A 115 13.11 19.68 -16.82
CA PHE A 115 12.51 18.40 -17.23
C PHE A 115 11.14 18.53 -17.92
N GLY A 116 10.41 19.63 -17.73
CA GLY A 116 9.15 19.91 -18.43
C GLY A 116 9.26 20.26 -19.92
N ASN A 117 10.47 20.44 -20.45
CA ASN A 117 10.70 20.84 -21.85
C ASN A 117 11.13 19.65 -22.76
N GLY A 118 10.64 18.44 -22.49
CA GLY A 118 10.80 17.28 -23.39
C GLY A 118 12.20 16.68 -23.48
N GLY A 119 12.92 16.68 -22.35
CA GLY A 119 14.29 16.15 -22.27
C GLY A 119 14.46 14.94 -21.35
N LEU A 120 13.38 14.27 -20.94
CA LEU A 120 13.51 13.18 -19.97
C LEU A 120 14.03 11.92 -20.64
N THR A 121 15.04 11.29 -20.05
CA THR A 121 15.58 10.01 -20.52
C THR A 121 15.58 9.02 -19.37
N TRP A 122 15.03 7.82 -19.58
CA TRP A 122 15.00 6.75 -18.59
C TRP A 122 15.14 5.40 -19.29
N GLN A 123 15.98 4.51 -18.75
CA GLN A 123 16.30 3.21 -19.38
C GLN A 123 16.65 3.30 -20.88
N ALA A 124 17.46 4.30 -21.26
CA ALA A 124 17.84 4.59 -22.65
C ALA A 124 16.68 4.91 -23.61
N LYS A 125 15.51 5.28 -23.08
CA LYS A 125 14.36 5.80 -23.85
C LYS A 125 14.14 7.27 -23.50
N SER A 126 13.91 8.09 -24.52
CA SER A 126 13.52 9.50 -24.35
C SER A 126 12.00 9.62 -24.19
N PHE A 127 11.57 10.56 -23.35
CA PHE A 127 10.19 10.88 -23.05
C PHE A 127 9.98 12.39 -23.26
N ASN A 128 8.90 12.75 -23.95
CA ASN A 128 8.61 14.13 -24.32
C ASN A 128 7.91 14.91 -23.20
N SER A 129 7.36 14.21 -22.21
CA SER A 129 6.69 14.83 -21.07
C SER A 129 6.87 14.00 -19.79
N PRO A 130 6.76 14.64 -18.61
CA PRO A 130 6.66 13.94 -17.33
C PRO A 130 5.56 12.87 -17.30
N GLN A 131 4.43 13.14 -17.96
CA GLN A 131 3.29 12.24 -18.04
C GLN A 131 3.60 10.96 -18.85
N GLU A 132 4.38 11.07 -19.93
CA GLU A 132 4.83 9.89 -20.68
C GLU A 132 5.79 9.03 -19.84
N LEU A 133 6.72 9.66 -19.13
CA LEU A 133 7.62 8.97 -18.22
C LEU A 133 6.85 8.30 -17.08
N TYR A 134 5.91 9.00 -16.47
CA TYR A 134 5.01 8.49 -15.44
C TYR A 134 4.34 7.19 -15.87
N LYS A 135 3.70 7.17 -17.04
CA LYS A 135 3.05 5.97 -17.59
C LYS A 135 4.05 4.81 -17.78
N ALA A 136 5.26 5.10 -18.25
CA ALA A 136 6.29 4.08 -18.43
C ALA A 136 6.80 3.49 -17.10
N VAL A 137 6.95 4.34 -16.07
CA VAL A 137 7.32 3.89 -14.72
C VAL A 137 6.22 3.02 -14.11
N LEU A 138 4.95 3.42 -14.23
CA LEU A 138 3.82 2.60 -13.77
C LEU A 138 3.73 1.26 -14.48
N SER A 139 3.93 1.25 -15.80
CA SER A 139 3.99 0.02 -16.59
C SER A 139 5.11 -0.92 -16.11
N SER A 140 6.23 -0.38 -15.65
CA SER A 140 7.33 -1.19 -15.09
C SER A 140 7.02 -1.78 -13.71
N LEU A 141 6.09 -1.18 -12.96
CA LEU A 141 5.65 -1.69 -11.66
C LEU A 141 4.47 -2.68 -11.81
N HIS A 142 3.55 -2.42 -12.73
CA HIS A 142 2.30 -3.17 -12.84
C HIS A 142 2.17 -4.04 -14.09
N GLY A 143 3.06 -3.89 -15.05
CA GLY A 143 2.98 -4.56 -16.36
C GLY A 143 2.01 -3.84 -17.30
N GLU A 144 2.17 -4.09 -18.59
CA GLU A 144 1.36 -3.46 -19.66
C GLU A 144 -0.14 -3.78 -19.55
N ASP A 145 -0.49 -4.94 -18.99
CA ASP A 145 -1.87 -5.39 -18.77
C ASP A 145 -2.52 -4.79 -17.50
N GLY A 146 -1.80 -3.90 -16.79
CA GLY A 146 -2.14 -3.47 -15.44
C GLY A 146 -3.22 -2.39 -15.28
N GLY A 147 -3.70 -1.80 -16.37
CA GLY A 147 -4.65 -0.68 -16.33
C GLY A 147 -4.10 0.54 -15.56
N ASP A 148 -4.98 1.50 -15.27
CA ASP A 148 -4.72 2.73 -14.51
C ASP A 148 -4.42 2.43 -13.02
N PHE A 149 -3.44 1.57 -12.74
CA PHE A 149 -2.97 1.35 -11.40
C PHE A 149 -2.16 2.56 -10.95
N ASP A 150 -2.81 3.42 -10.20
CA ASP A 150 -2.18 4.48 -9.43
C ASP A 150 -2.81 4.55 -8.02
N PRO A 151 -2.08 4.15 -6.98
CA PRO A 151 -2.58 4.17 -5.61
C PRO A 151 -2.65 5.57 -4.99
N LEU A 152 -2.11 6.59 -5.66
CA LEU A 152 -2.21 7.99 -5.27
C LEU A 152 -3.31 8.72 -6.07
N GLY A 153 -3.49 8.38 -7.34
CA GLY A 153 -4.64 8.71 -8.20
C GLY A 153 -4.42 9.79 -9.28
N GLY A 154 -3.22 10.30 -9.48
CA GLY A 154 -2.96 11.30 -10.52
C GLY A 154 -1.49 11.34 -10.84
N HIS A 155 -1.09 12.11 -11.83
CA HIS A 155 0.34 12.24 -12.17
C HIS A 155 1.00 13.39 -11.41
N GLU A 156 0.23 14.22 -10.72
CA GLU A 156 0.69 15.47 -10.09
C GLU A 156 1.69 15.21 -8.96
N TRP A 157 1.55 14.11 -8.22
CA TRP A 157 2.56 13.69 -7.24
C TRP A 157 3.88 13.28 -7.89
N PHE A 158 3.84 12.79 -9.13
CA PHE A 158 5.02 12.36 -9.87
C PHE A 158 5.87 13.57 -10.27
N ASP A 159 5.23 14.67 -10.65
CA ASP A 159 5.91 15.94 -10.94
C ASP A 159 6.67 16.45 -9.70
N VAL A 160 6.08 16.34 -8.50
CA VAL A 160 6.74 16.70 -7.23
C VAL A 160 7.99 15.84 -6.97
N ILE A 161 7.96 14.56 -7.33
CA ILE A 161 9.14 13.69 -7.22
C ILE A 161 10.22 14.12 -8.21
N LEU A 162 9.86 14.43 -9.46
CA LEU A 162 10.81 14.91 -10.46
C LEU A 162 11.45 16.24 -10.05
N ASP A 163 10.65 17.20 -9.55
CA ASP A 163 11.15 18.45 -8.98
C ASP A 163 12.16 18.17 -7.86
N SER A 164 11.78 17.33 -6.90
CA SER A 164 12.64 16.94 -5.78
C SER A 164 13.95 16.31 -6.25
N LEU A 165 13.89 15.48 -7.29
CA LEU A 165 15.04 14.77 -7.85
C LEU A 165 16.03 15.69 -8.55
N PHE A 166 15.53 16.63 -9.37
CA PHE A 166 16.39 17.50 -10.16
C PHE A 166 16.85 18.75 -9.39
N GLU A 167 16.11 19.18 -8.37
CA GLU A 167 16.53 20.27 -7.47
C GLU A 167 17.61 19.80 -6.50
N ASP A 168 17.41 18.66 -5.83
CA ASP A 168 18.39 18.03 -4.94
C ASP A 168 18.41 16.49 -5.12
N PRO A 169 19.36 15.96 -5.91
CA PRO A 169 19.50 14.53 -6.14
C PRO A 169 19.77 13.70 -4.87
N THR A 170 20.15 14.33 -3.75
CA THR A 170 20.42 13.66 -2.48
C THR A 170 19.21 13.59 -1.55
N PHE A 171 18.18 14.41 -1.80
CA PHE A 171 17.00 14.51 -0.96
C PHE A 171 16.20 13.20 -0.90
N LEU A 172 15.76 12.69 -2.05
CA LEU A 172 14.92 11.49 -2.11
C LEU A 172 15.60 10.24 -1.52
N PRO A 173 16.89 9.95 -1.79
CA PRO A 173 17.60 8.88 -1.12
C PRO A 173 17.67 9.07 0.41
N ALA A 174 17.91 10.29 0.89
CA ALA A 174 18.02 10.58 2.32
C ALA A 174 16.67 10.44 3.05
N GLU A 175 15.58 10.88 2.43
CA GLU A 175 14.24 10.75 2.98
C GLU A 175 13.82 9.28 3.07
N SER A 176 14.15 8.46 2.05
CA SER A 176 13.79 7.04 2.02
C SER A 176 14.39 6.18 3.15
N VAL A 177 15.52 6.60 3.74
CA VAL A 177 16.17 5.89 4.86
C VAL A 177 15.67 6.36 6.23
N MET A 178 14.82 7.38 6.30
CA MET A 178 14.23 7.93 7.53
C MET A 178 12.71 7.68 7.56
N PRO A 179 12.23 6.57 8.16
CA PRO A 179 10.84 6.12 8.00
C PRO A 179 9.78 7.19 8.34
N GLU A 180 9.96 7.94 9.42
CA GLU A 180 8.99 8.96 9.82
C GLU A 180 8.90 10.13 8.84
N ARG A 181 10.04 10.53 8.27
CA ARG A 181 10.06 11.62 7.29
C ARG A 181 9.51 11.14 5.95
N PHE A 182 9.88 9.92 5.55
CA PHE A 182 9.34 9.29 4.37
C PHE A 182 7.82 9.15 4.42
N THR A 183 7.26 8.71 5.55
CA THR A 183 5.81 8.65 5.75
C THR A 183 5.16 10.03 5.56
N LYS A 184 5.75 11.09 6.13
CA LYS A 184 5.24 12.46 5.97
C LYS A 184 5.33 12.95 4.53
N TYR A 185 6.44 12.63 3.85
CA TYR A 185 6.62 12.94 2.44
C TYR A 185 5.54 12.30 1.57
N VAL A 186 5.30 10.99 1.75
CA VAL A 186 4.24 10.24 1.04
C VAL A 186 2.86 10.83 1.33
N GLN A 187 2.56 11.20 2.57
CA GLN A 187 1.31 11.88 2.93
C GLN A 187 1.19 13.24 2.22
N GLY A 188 2.28 14.00 2.08
CA GLY A 188 2.32 15.23 1.31
C GLY A 188 1.99 15.00 -0.16
N LEU A 189 2.55 13.96 -0.78
CA LEU A 189 2.24 13.56 -2.16
C LEU A 189 0.74 13.22 -2.34
N VAL A 190 0.17 12.46 -1.40
CA VAL A 190 -1.26 12.15 -1.39
C VAL A 190 -2.10 13.42 -1.28
N ALA A 191 -1.70 14.37 -0.42
CA ALA A 191 -2.40 15.64 -0.25
C ALA A 191 -2.35 16.51 -1.50
N VAL A 192 -1.18 16.61 -2.17
CA VAL A 192 -1.04 17.32 -3.45
C VAL A 192 -2.02 16.77 -4.48
N ASN A 193 -2.07 15.44 -4.60
CA ASN A 193 -2.95 14.80 -5.57
C ASN A 193 -4.44 14.93 -5.22
N GLN A 194 -4.78 14.94 -3.93
CA GLN A 194 -6.15 15.25 -3.51
C GLN A 194 -6.53 16.69 -3.83
N MET A 195 -5.62 17.65 -3.60
CA MET A 195 -5.83 19.07 -3.89
C MET A 195 -6.01 19.34 -5.38
N SER A 196 -5.24 18.68 -6.25
CA SER A 196 -5.40 18.85 -7.72
C SER A 196 -6.75 18.34 -8.20
N ARG A 197 -7.28 17.29 -7.58
CA ARG A 197 -8.59 16.69 -7.87
C ARG A 197 -9.76 17.44 -7.26
N THR A 198 -9.58 18.06 -6.09
CA THR A 198 -10.59 18.94 -5.49
C THR A 198 -10.50 20.31 -6.14
N ASN A 199 -11.14 20.44 -7.30
CA ASN A 199 -11.63 21.69 -7.90
C ASN A 199 -10.88 22.97 -7.43
N PRO A 200 -9.63 23.20 -7.89
CA PRO A 200 -8.75 24.23 -7.34
C PRO A 200 -9.25 25.67 -7.55
N ILE A 201 -10.26 25.87 -8.41
CA ILE A 201 -10.81 27.17 -8.80
C ILE A 201 -12.17 27.44 -8.12
N GLY A 202 -12.74 26.46 -7.41
CA GLY A 202 -14.11 26.57 -6.89
C GLY A 202 -15.11 26.73 -8.03
N LEU A 203 -15.01 25.86 -9.05
CA LEU A 203 -16.01 25.85 -10.13
C LEU A 203 -17.40 25.67 -9.51
N PRO A 204 -18.40 26.45 -9.96
CA PRO A 204 -19.78 26.30 -9.50
C PRO A 204 -20.25 24.86 -9.70
N ASP A 205 -21.14 24.38 -8.82
CA ASP A 205 -21.76 23.07 -9.02
C ASP A 205 -22.46 23.06 -10.39
N ALA A 206 -22.44 21.91 -11.08
CA ALA A 206 -23.01 21.79 -12.43
C ALA A 206 -24.50 22.19 -12.47
N ASP A 207 -25.20 22.01 -11.35
CA ASP A 207 -26.60 22.38 -11.17
C ASP A 207 -26.84 23.91 -11.12
N ASP A 208 -25.79 24.69 -10.81
CA ASP A 208 -25.81 26.16 -10.78
C ASP A 208 -25.42 26.80 -12.12
N LEU A 209 -25.03 25.99 -13.12
CA LEU A 209 -24.55 26.45 -14.42
C LEU A 209 -25.59 26.20 -15.50
N THR A 210 -25.69 27.14 -16.45
CA THR A 210 -26.41 26.86 -17.69
C THR A 210 -25.59 25.93 -18.58
N VAL A 211 -26.24 25.22 -19.51
CA VAL A 211 -25.57 24.30 -20.44
C VAL A 211 -24.48 25.02 -21.24
N ASP A 212 -24.72 26.26 -21.66
CA ASP A 212 -23.75 27.05 -22.43
C ASP A 212 -22.54 27.46 -21.57
N ASP A 213 -22.75 27.80 -20.28
CA ASP A 213 -21.66 28.11 -19.34
C ASP A 213 -20.84 26.86 -19.01
N MET A 214 -21.48 25.69 -18.89
CA MET A 214 -20.81 24.40 -18.74
C MET A 214 -19.92 24.09 -19.95
N ILE A 215 -20.43 24.28 -21.17
CA ILE A 215 -19.68 24.05 -22.41
C ILE A 215 -18.52 25.05 -22.51
N TYR A 216 -18.74 26.31 -22.14
CA TYR A 216 -17.69 27.32 -22.12
C TYR A 216 -16.59 27.01 -21.09
N LEU A 217 -16.96 26.63 -19.88
CA LEU A 217 -16.01 26.22 -18.85
C LEU A 217 -15.25 24.95 -19.26
N GLN A 218 -15.92 23.96 -19.84
CA GLN A 218 -15.26 22.79 -20.43
C GLN A 218 -14.27 23.18 -21.54
N SER A 219 -14.63 24.15 -22.39
CA SER A 219 -13.73 24.64 -23.45
C SER A 219 -12.50 25.39 -22.91
N LEU A 220 -12.61 26.01 -21.72
CA LEU A 220 -11.51 26.70 -21.04
C LEU A 220 -10.62 25.76 -20.23
N LEU A 221 -11.22 24.75 -19.60
CA LEU A 221 -10.52 23.76 -18.77
C LEU A 221 -9.83 22.69 -19.63
N GLY A 222 -10.29 22.51 -20.89
CA GLY A 222 -9.84 21.44 -21.77
C GLY A 222 -10.45 20.09 -21.39
N ASP A 223 -10.53 19.15 -22.34
CA ASP A 223 -10.93 17.76 -22.07
C ASP A 223 -9.92 17.15 -21.08
N TYR A 224 -10.30 17.11 -19.79
CA TYR A 224 -9.68 16.30 -18.75
C TYR A 224 -10.37 14.94 -18.66
#